data_AF-A0A938LQY0-F1
#
_entry.id   AF-A0A938LQY0-F1
#
_cell.length_a   1.000
_cell.length_b   1.000
_cell.length_c   1.000
_cell.angle_alpha   90.00
_cell.angle_beta   90.00
_cell.angle_gamma   90.00
#
_symmetry.space_group_name_H-M   'P 1'
#
loop_
_entity.id
_entity.type
_entity.pdbx_description
1 polymer ?
#
loop_
_entity_poly.entity_id
_entity_poly.type
_entity_poly.pdbx_seq_one_letter_code
_entity_poly.pdbx_strand_id
1 'polypeptide(L)'
;MRLRSRRLSRQAIYESVDEYQVLEAYPQDKYLPSYLVWTRHESDVLHVLFAVDVEGQNVRVITAYRPDSTEWLDGLRRRRPK
;
A
#
# COMPACT_ATOMS: atom_id res chain seq x y z
N MET A 1 12.77 -3.45 -12.80
CA MET A 1 13.31 -3.13 -11.46
C MET A 1 12.71 -4.12 -10.46
N ARG A 2 13.52 -4.98 -9.84
CA ARG A 2 13.05 -6.03 -8.92
C ARG A 2 13.39 -5.57 -7.51
N LEU A 3 12.39 -5.14 -6.75
CA LEU A 3 12.57 -4.65 -5.38
C LEU A 3 13.03 -5.83 -4.50
N ARG A 4 14.25 -5.73 -3.97
CA ARG A 4 14.75 -6.60 -2.91
C ARG A 4 13.97 -6.28 -1.64
N SER A 5 12.85 -6.95 -1.38
CA SER A 5 12.20 -6.85 -0.08
C SER A 5 12.53 -8.07 0.77
N ARG A 6 13.08 -7.81 1.96
CA ARG A 6 12.94 -8.72 3.10
C ARG A 6 11.45 -9.06 3.22
N ARG A 7 11.11 -10.33 3.47
CA ARG A 7 9.71 -10.80 3.55
C ARG A 7 8.92 -9.85 4.45
N LEU A 8 7.92 -9.17 3.89
CA LEU A 8 6.95 -8.41 4.67
C LEU A 8 6.03 -9.41 5.37
N SER A 9 5.83 -9.22 6.67
CA SER A 9 4.94 -10.07 7.44
C SER A 9 3.49 -9.77 7.06
N ARG A 10 2.72 -10.80 6.73
CA ARG A 10 1.26 -10.66 6.56
C ARG A 10 0.62 -10.10 7.83
N GLN A 11 1.14 -10.49 8.99
CA GLN A 11 0.69 -10.00 10.29
C GLN A 11 0.82 -8.48 10.41
N ALA A 12 1.94 -7.91 9.94
CA ALA A 12 2.16 -6.47 10.00
C ALA A 12 1.13 -5.69 9.15
N ILE A 13 0.66 -6.26 8.04
CA ILE A 13 -0.41 -5.66 7.23
C ILE A 13 -1.73 -5.72 8.01
N TYR A 14 -2.08 -6.86 8.61
CA TYR A 14 -3.33 -7.02 9.37
C TYR A 14 -3.38 -6.19 10.65
N GLU A 15 -2.27 -6.08 11.39
CA GLU A 15 -2.20 -5.35 12.67
C GLU A 15 -2.18 -3.83 12.49
N SER A 16 -1.93 -3.34 11.28
CA SER A 16 -1.80 -1.91 11.00
C SER A 16 -3.05 -1.31 10.34
N VAL A 17 -4.17 -2.04 10.32
CA VAL A 17 -5.44 -1.61 9.69
C VAL A 17 -5.93 -0.27 10.22
N ASP A 18 -5.76 -0.01 11.52
CA ASP A 18 -6.22 1.23 12.16
C ASP A 18 -5.46 2.48 11.67
N GLU A 19 -4.27 2.30 11.08
CA GLU A 19 -3.39 3.35 10.56
C GLU A 19 -3.51 3.54 9.04
N TYR A 20 -4.45 2.83 8.38
CA TYR A 20 -4.56 2.85 6.93
C TYR A 20 -4.97 4.23 6.40
N GLN A 21 -4.16 4.74 5.48
CA GLN A 21 -4.42 5.97 4.76
C GLN A 21 -4.32 5.74 3.26
N VAL A 22 -5.39 6.00 2.52
CA VAL A 22 -5.36 5.95 1.05
C VAL A 22 -4.49 7.10 0.53
N LEU A 23 -3.45 6.76 -0.23
CA LEU A 23 -2.55 7.73 -0.88
C LEU A 23 -2.97 8.01 -2.32
N GLU A 24 -3.25 6.96 -3.08
CA GLU A 24 -3.61 7.02 -4.49
C GLU A 24 -4.79 6.09 -4.76
N ALA A 25 -5.73 6.53 -5.60
CA ALA A 25 -6.88 5.76 -6.01
C ALA A 25 -6.83 5.53 -7.53
N TYR A 26 -7.03 4.28 -7.93
CA TYR A 26 -7.08 3.83 -9.32
C TYR A 26 -8.42 3.13 -9.57
N PRO A 27 -9.54 3.88 -9.58
CA PRO A 27 -10.88 3.29 -9.71
C PRO A 27 -11.14 2.67 -11.08
N GLN A 28 -10.29 2.97 -12.07
CA GLN A 28 -10.43 2.53 -13.47
C GLN A 28 -9.46 1.39 -13.84
N ASP A 29 -8.81 0.78 -12.84
CA ASP A 29 -7.94 -0.37 -13.09
C ASP A 29 -8.71 -1.51 -13.77
N LYS A 30 -8.04 -2.19 -14.72
CA LYS A 30 -8.66 -3.13 -15.67
C LYS A 30 -9.54 -4.21 -15.05
N TYR A 31 -9.18 -4.71 -13.87
CA TYR A 31 -9.85 -5.85 -13.25
C TYR A 31 -10.75 -5.44 -12.09
N LEU A 32 -10.23 -4.62 -11.17
CA LEU A 32 -10.93 -4.12 -9.99
C LEU A 32 -10.35 -2.74 -9.64
N PRO A 33 -11.15 -1.82 -9.07
CA PRO A 33 -10.64 -0.61 -8.44
C PRO A 33 -9.49 -0.95 -7.48
N SER A 34 -8.38 -0.23 -7.59
CA SER A 34 -7.24 -0.43 -6.71
C SER A 34 -6.86 0.84 -5.95
N TYR A 35 -6.28 0.67 -4.77
CA TYR A 35 -5.94 1.76 -3.87
C TYR A 35 -4.57 1.51 -3.26
N LEU A 36 -3.66 2.46 -3.45
CA LEU A 36 -2.39 2.46 -2.75
C LEU A 36 -2.60 3.05 -1.37
N VAL A 37 -2.31 2.26 -0.35
CA VAL A 37 -2.50 2.59 1.05
C VAL A 37 -1.15 2.70 1.73
N TRP A 38 -0.97 3.76 2.50
CA TRP A 38 0.08 3.93 3.49
C TRP A 38 -0.39 3.34 4.80
N THR A 39 0.52 2.66 5.49
CA THR A 39 0.32 2.29 6.88
C THR A 39 1.64 2.23 7.62
N ARG A 40 1.58 2.16 8.93
CA ARG A 40 2.73 1.99 9.81
C ARG A 40 2.49 0.82 10.75
N HIS A 41 3.51 -0.01 10.88
CA HIS A 41 3.57 -1.08 11.87
C HIS A 41 4.87 -0.90 12.67
N GLU A 42 4.76 -0.67 13.97
CA GLU A 42 5.89 -0.31 14.84
C GLU A 42 6.72 0.87 14.27
N SER A 43 7.98 0.63 13.89
CA SER A 43 8.88 1.62 13.28
C SER A 43 8.88 1.59 11.75
N ASP A 44 8.18 0.64 11.11
CA ASP A 44 8.19 0.44 9.67
C ASP A 44 6.98 1.08 8.98
N VAL A 45 7.24 1.82 7.91
CA VAL A 45 6.20 2.27 6.97
C VAL A 45 6.06 1.28 5.83
N LEU A 46 4.81 0.95 5.50
CA LEU A 46 4.46 0.01 4.45
C LEU A 46 3.51 0.68 3.46
N HIS A 47 3.77 0.44 2.18
CA HIS A 47 2.83 0.72 1.10
C HIS A 47 2.19 -0.59 0.66
N VAL A 48 0.87 -0.63 0.67
CA VAL A 48 0.08 -1.81 0.30
C VAL A 48 -0.88 -1.40 -0.81
N LEU A 49 -0.81 -2.10 -1.94
CA LEU A 49 -1.77 -1.92 -3.02
C LEU A 49 -2.88 -2.95 -2.85
N PHE A 50 -4.09 -2.46 -2.63
CA PHE A 50 -5.29 -3.28 -2.51
C PHE A 50 -6.11 -3.26 -3.80
N ALA A 51 -6.63 -4.40 -4.22
CA ALA A 51 -7.80 -4.47 -5.10
C ALA A 51 -9.05 -4.58 -4.25
N VAL A 52 -10.09 -3.81 -4.57
CA VAL A 52 -11.35 -3.78 -3.83
C VAL A 52 -12.47 -4.29 -4.73
N ASP A 53 -13.13 -5.34 -4.27
CA ASP A 53 -14.26 -5.99 -4.90
C ASP A 53 -15.50 -5.74 -4.03
N VAL A 54 -16.19 -4.64 -4.32
CA VAL A 54 -17.34 -4.19 -3.52
C VAL A 54 -18.51 -5.16 -3.64
N GLU A 55 -18.78 -5.66 -4.85
CA GLU A 55 -19.85 -6.63 -5.10
C GLU A 55 -19.57 -7.96 -4.40
N GLY A 56 -18.33 -8.45 -4.48
CA GLY A 56 -17.90 -9.67 -3.81
C GLY A 56 -17.51 -9.50 -2.34
N GLN A 57 -17.76 -8.32 -1.75
CA GLN A 57 -17.46 -7.95 -0.35
C GLN A 57 -16.05 -8.38 0.11
N ASN A 58 -15.05 -8.18 -0.74
CA ASN A 58 -13.69 -8.61 -0.43
C ASN A 58 -12.64 -7.59 -0.86
N VAL A 59 -11.49 -7.69 -0.22
CA VAL A 59 -10.31 -6.89 -0.51
C VAL A 59 -9.11 -7.82 -0.63
N ARG A 60 -8.27 -7.59 -1.64
CA ARG A 60 -7.11 -8.43 -1.94
C ARG A 60 -5.84 -7.58 -1.93
N VAL A 61 -4.80 -8.04 -1.24
CA VAL A 61 -3.46 -7.44 -1.35
C VAL A 61 -2.86 -7.84 -2.70
N ILE A 62 -2.66 -6.89 -3.60
CA ILE A 62 -1.95 -7.10 -4.87
C ILE A 62 -0.43 -7.17 -4.59
N THR A 63 0.08 -6.18 -3.88
CA THR A 63 1.50 -6.10 -3.50
C THR A 63 1.67 -5.27 -2.24
N ALA A 64 2.77 -5.50 -1.52
CA ALA A 64 3.19 -4.67 -0.40
C ALA A 64 4.71 -4.45 -0.48
N TYR A 65 5.17 -3.25 -0.14
CA TYR A 65 6.59 -2.89 -0.17
C TYR A 65 6.90 -1.81 0.87
N ARG A 66 8.18 -1.68 1.24
CA ARG A 66 8.67 -0.51 1.99
C ARG A 66 8.97 0.61 0.99
N PRO A 67 8.33 1.79 1.11
CA PRO A 67 8.58 2.89 0.19
C PRO A 67 9.96 3.51 0.41
N ASP A 68 10.54 4.03 -0.66
CA ASP A 68 11.85 4.69 -0.65
C ASP A 68 11.68 6.21 -0.49
N SER A 69 12.47 6.84 0.39
CA SER A 69 12.44 8.29 0.62
C SER A 69 12.97 9.13 -0.56
N THR A 70 13.64 8.49 -1.51
CA THR A 70 14.03 9.07 -2.80
C THR A 70 12.85 9.17 -3.78
N GLU A 71 11.80 8.37 -3.59
CA GLU A 71 10.58 8.39 -4.42
C GLU A 71 9.40 9.08 -3.71
N TRP A 72 9.44 9.15 -2.38
CA TRP A 72 8.34 9.65 -1.55
C TRP A 72 8.79 10.78 -0.59
N LEU A 73 7.84 11.63 -0.25
CA LEU A 73 7.94 12.80 0.63
C LEU A 73 6.89 12.71 1.75
N ASP A 74 6.94 13.65 2.69
CA ASP A 74 5.89 13.86 3.70
C ASP A 74 5.64 12.61 4.57
N GLY A 75 6.72 12.10 5.18
CA GLY A 75 6.66 10.85 5.93
C GLY A 75 6.27 9.64 5.06
N LEU A 76 6.67 9.67 3.79
CA LEU A 76 6.42 8.66 2.76
C LEU A 76 4.96 8.62 2.26
N ARG A 77 4.15 9.64 2.54
CA ARG A 77 2.73 9.70 2.12
C ARG A 77 2.48 10.35 0.77
N ARG A 78 3.44 11.15 0.26
CA ARG A 78 3.28 11.85 -1.02
C ARG A 78 4.34 11.43 -2.01
N ARG A 79 3.94 10.94 -3.18
CA ARG A 79 4.90 10.62 -4.25
C ARG A 79 5.57 11.91 -4.74
N ARG A 80 6.88 11.85 -4.99
CA ARG A 80 7.59 12.97 -5.60
C ARG A 80 7.07 13.20 -7.02
N PRO A 81 6.87 14.46 -7.44
CA PRO A 81 6.61 14.76 -8.84
C PRO A 81 7.82 14.32 -9.68
N LYS A 82 7.55 13.82 -10.88
CA LYS A 82 8.58 13.50 -11.87
C LYS A 82 9.06 14.75 -12.58
#